data_AF-A0A428MS64-F1
#
_entry.id   AF-A0A428MS64-F1
#
_cell.length_a   1.000
_cell.length_b   1.000
_cell.length_c   1.000
_cell.angle_alpha   90.00
_cell.angle_beta   90.00
_cell.angle_gamma   90.00
#
_symmetry.space_group_name_H-M   'P 1'
#
loop_
_entity.id
_entity.type
_entity.pdbx_description
1 polymer ?
#
loop_
_entity_poly.entity_id
_entity_poly.type
_entity_poly.pdbx_seq_one_letter_code
_entity_poly.pdbx_strand_id
1 'polypeptide(L)' 'MEKSVYLYLQEEHIEFLRKKMMEEAEMHGFQHPLVLYYSQKIDQEHNRLLGLHAPKDLFPSKIYPTRKNWQIV' A
#
# COMPACT_ATOMS: atom_id res chain seq x y z
N MET A 1 17.96 13.94 -12.28
CA MET A 1 17.01 13.54 -13.34
C MET A 1 16.51 12.11 -13.16
N GLU A 2 17.31 11.18 -12.62
CA GLU A 2 16.87 9.78 -12.43
C GLU A 2 15.78 9.59 -11.35
N LYS A 3 15.88 10.27 -10.20
CA LYS A 3 14.91 10.09 -9.09
C LYS A 3 13.44 10.35 -9.47
N SER A 4 13.17 11.29 -10.39
CA SER A 4 11.80 11.60 -10.82
C SER A 4 11.19 10.51 -11.70
N VAL A 5 12.02 9.85 -12.51
CA VAL A 5 11.57 8.73 -13.37
C VAL A 5 11.24 7.50 -12.53
N TYR A 6 12.06 7.21 -11.51
CA TYR A 6 11.80 6.12 -10.57
C TYR A 6 10.50 6.32 -9.78
N LEU A 7 10.24 7.54 -9.30
CA LEU A 7 8.99 7.85 -8.59
C LEU A 7 7.76 7.63 -9.48
N TYR A 8 7.82 8.13 -10.72
CA TYR A 8 6.74 8.00 -11.69
C TYR A 8 6.41 6.53 -12.01
N LEU A 9 7.43 5.70 -12.28
CA LEU A 9 7.23 4.27 -12.55
C LEU A 9 6.62 3.52 -11.35
N GLN A 10 6.94 3.93 -10.13
CA GLN A 10 6.36 3.34 -8.92
C GLN A 10 4.90 3.78 -8.70
N GLU A 11 4.57 5.04 -9.00
CA GLU A 11 3.19 5.52 -8.99
C GLU A 11 2.32 4.77 -10.02
N GLU A 12 2.83 4.54 -11.24
CA GLU A 12 2.14 3.73 -12.25
C GLU A 12 1.91 2.29 -11.77
N HIS A 13 2.89 1.70 -11.08
CA HIS A 13 2.75 0.34 -10.56
C HIS A 13 1.66 0.25 -9.48
N ILE A 14 1.61 1.21 -8.56
CA ILE A 14 0.56 1.27 -7.53
C ILE A 14 -0.81 1.47 -8.17
N GLU A 15 -0.92 2.33 -9.19
CA GLU A 15 -2.18 2.56 -9.87
C GLU A 15 -2.66 1.33 -10.64
N PHE A 16 -1.74 0.57 -11.25
CA PHE A 16 -2.05 -0.72 -11.84
C PHE A 16 -2.66 -1.70 -10.82
N LEU A 17 -2.06 -1.80 -9.63
CA LEU A 17 -2.57 -2.66 -8.56
C LEU A 17 -3.94 -2.19 -8.05
N ARG A 18 -4.15 -0.88 -7.95
CA ARG A 18 -5.46 -0.30 -7.57
C ARG A 18 -6.52 -0.65 -8.58
N LYS A 19 -6.24 -0.52 -9.87
CA LYS A 19 -7.18 -0.90 -10.93
C LYS A 19 -7.59 -2.36 -10.81
N LYS A 20 -6.63 -3.27 -10.58
CA LYS A 20 -6.91 -4.69 -10.35
C LYS A 20 -7.78 -4.92 -9.12
N MET A 21 -7.48 -4.27 -8.00
CA MET A 21 -8.30 -4.35 -6.80
C MET A 21 -9.74 -3.91 -7.05
N MET A 22 -9.93 -2.81 -7.80
CA MET A 22 -11.26 -2.27 -8.11
C MET A 22 -12.03 -3.19 -9.06
N GLU A 23 -11.38 -3.77 -10.09
CA GLU A 23 -11.99 -4.75 -11.00
C GLU A 23 -12.51 -5.98 -10.21
N GLU A 24 -11.71 -6.51 -9.27
CA GLU A 24 -12.13 -7.63 -8.43
C GLU A 24 -13.24 -7.26 -7.45
N ALA A 25 -13.20 -6.04 -6.89
CA ALA A 25 -14.23 -5.56 -5.96
C ALA A 25 -15.56 -5.34 -6.67
N GLU A 26 -15.53 -4.86 -7.91
CA GLU A 26 -16.71 -4.72 -8.76
C GLU A 26 -17.31 -6.10 -9.11
N MET A 27 -16.48 -7.09 -9.42
CA MET A 27 -16.93 -8.43 -9.81
C MET A 27 -17.41 -9.30 -8.64
N HIS A 28 -16.73 -9.22 -7.49
CA HIS A 28 -16.90 -10.17 -6.39
C HIS A 28 -17.23 -9.54 -5.04
N GLY A 29 -17.19 -8.21 -4.94
CA GLY A 29 -17.36 -7.47 -3.69
C GLY A 29 -16.07 -7.35 -2.88
N PHE A 30 -16.04 -6.39 -1.95
CA PHE A 30 -14.84 -6.02 -1.19
C PHE A 30 -14.29 -7.11 -0.25
N GLN A 31 -15.11 -8.10 0.11
CA GLN A 31 -14.69 -9.20 0.98
C GLN A 31 -13.98 -10.33 0.20
N HIS A 32 -13.90 -10.24 -1.12
CA HIS A 32 -13.29 -11.28 -1.94
C HIS A 32 -11.77 -11.39 -1.64
N PRO A 33 -11.21 -12.62 -1.55
CA PRO A 33 -9.80 -12.81 -1.25
C PRO A 33 -8.84 -12.07 -2.20
N LEU A 34 -9.23 -11.90 -3.48
CA LEU A 34 -8.40 -11.16 -4.45
C LEU A 34 -8.35 -9.66 -4.16
N VAL A 35 -9.42 -9.06 -3.65
CA VAL A 35 -9.43 -7.65 -3.22
C VAL A 35 -8.48 -7.46 -2.04
N LEU A 36 -8.55 -8.36 -1.05
CA LEU A 36 -7.63 -8.35 0.10
C LEU A 36 -6.18 -8.56 -0.34
N TYR A 37 -5.94 -9.46 -1.29
CA TYR A 37 -4.61 -9.69 -1.85
C TYR A 37 -4.04 -8.42 -2.52
N TYR A 38 -4.81 -7.76 -3.41
CA TYR A 38 -4.34 -6.55 -4.07
C TYR A 38 -4.16 -5.38 -3.09
N SER A 39 -5.04 -5.25 -2.09
CA SER A 39 -4.88 -4.28 -1.01
C SER A 39 -3.55 -4.46 -0.25
N GLN A 40 -3.20 -5.70 0.11
CA GLN A 40 -1.91 -6.00 0.76
C GLN A 40 -0.71 -5.67 -0.13
N LYS A 41 -0.82 -5.89 -1.45
CA LYS A 41 0.24 -5.55 -2.41
C LYS A 41 0.45 -4.05 -2.54
N ILE A 42 -0.63 -3.27 -2.59
CA ILE A 42 -0.59 -1.81 -2.61
C ILE A 42 0.12 -1.29 -1.34
N ASP A 43 -0.24 -1.82 -0.17
CA ASP A 43 0.39 -1.45 1.11
C ASP A 43 1.89 -1.80 1.14
N GLN A 44 2.28 -2.96 0.59
CA GLN A 44 3.69 -3.35 0.49
C GLN A 44 4.50 -2.38 -0.36
N GLU A 45 3.98 -1.96 -1.51
CA GLU A 45 4.65 -1.00 -2.38
C GLU A 45 4.71 0.40 -1.76
N HIS A 46 3.65 0.86 -1.10
CA HIS A 46 3.68 2.11 -0.33
C HIS A 46 4.73 2.06 0.80
N ASN A 47 4.80 0.97 1.55
CA ASN A 47 5.80 0.80 2.60
C ASN A 47 7.23 0.81 2.03
N ARG A 48 7.44 0.17 0.88
CA ARG A 48 8.72 0.20 0.17
C ARG A 48 9.09 1.62 -0.26
N LEU A 49 8.15 2.40 -0.77
CA LEU A 49 8.34 3.82 -1.14
C LEU A 49 8.73 4.68 0.06
N LEU A 50 8.08 4.47 1.19
CA LEU A 50 8.34 5.21 2.42
C LEU A 50 9.63 4.74 3.14
N GLY A 51 10.31 3.71 2.62
CA GLY A 51 11.46 3.08 3.29
C GLY A 51 11.09 2.36 4.59
N LEU A 52 9.79 2.10 4.81
CA LEU A 52 9.25 1.40 5.96
C LEU A 52 9.39 -0.12 5.72
N HIS A 53 10.62 -0.63 5.82
CA HIS A 53 10.80 -2.07 5.92
C HIS A 53 10.29 -2.52 7.28
N ALA A 54 9.17 -3.26 7.29
CA ALA A 54 8.76 -3.99 8.50
C ALA A 54 9.94 -4.88 8.94
N PRO A 55 10.48 -4.71 10.16
CA PRO A 55 11.39 -5.70 10.72
C PRO A 55 10.66 -7.03 10.71
N LYS A 56 11.31 -8.10 10.24
CA LYS A 56 10.71 -9.45 10.11
C LYS A 56 10.09 -9.99 11.41
N ASP A 57 10.40 -9.36 12.56
CA ASP A 57 9.98 -9.77 13.90
C ASP A 57 8.98 -8.81 14.58
N LEU A 58 8.49 -7.76 13.90
CA LEU A 58 7.49 -6.86 14.48
C LEU A 58 6.11 -7.10 13.88
N PHE A 59 5.20 -7.59 14.72
CA PHE A 59 3.76 -7.56 14.48
C PHE A 59 3.32 -6.20 13.88
N PRO A 60 2.40 -6.19 12.89
CA PRO A 60 2.03 -5.01 12.11
C PRO A 60 1.38 -3.89 12.94
N SER A 61 1.12 -4.09 14.23
CA SER A 61 0.45 -3.12 15.09
C SER A 61 1.28 -1.87 15.43
N LYS A 62 2.58 -1.83 15.14
CA LYS A 62 3.46 -0.69 15.48
C LYS A 62 3.88 0.18 14.31
N ILE A 63 3.62 -0.23 13.07
CA ILE A 63 4.04 0.52 11.86
C ILE A 63 2.97 1.54 11.46
N TYR A 64 1.70 1.27 11.78
CA TYR A 64 0.67 2.31 11.72
C TYR A 64 0.91 3.30 12.86
N PRO A 65 0.99 4.62 12.61
CA PRO A 65 0.90 5.59 13.69
C PRO A 65 -0.45 5.37 14.36
N THR A 66 -0.45 4.73 15.52
CA THR A 66 -1.65 4.66 16.36
C THR A 66 -2.15 6.08 16.53
N ARG A 67 -3.47 6.26 16.42
CA ARG A 67 -4.23 7.53 16.42
C ARG A 67 -3.83 8.61 17.45
N LYS A 68 -2.94 8.30 18.40
CA LYS A 68 -2.39 9.20 19.41
C LYS A 68 -1.49 10.32 18.88
N ASN A 69 -0.91 10.20 17.68
CA ASN A 69 0.08 11.18 17.19
C ASN A 69 -0.46 12.16 16.12
N TRP A 70 -1.77 12.21 15.88
CA TRP A 70 -2.39 13.26 15.06
C TRP A 70 -2.61 14.54 15.87
N GLN A 71 -1.56 15.07 16.51
CA GLN A 71 -1.58 16.46 16.93
C GLN A 71 -1.18 17.30 15.71
N ILE A 72 -2.21 17.78 15.00
CA ILE A 72 -2.08 18.93 14.12
C ILE A 72 -1.70 20.11 15.01
N VAL A 73 -0.50 20.65 14.82
CA VAL A 73 -0.12 22.00 15.21
C VAL A 73 0.53 22.65 14.00
#